data_AF-A0AAW0YFC8-F1
#
_entry.id   AF-A0AAW0YFC8-F1
#
_cell.length_a   1.000
_cell.length_b   1.000
_cell.length_c   1.000
_cell.angle_alpha   90.00
_cell.angle_beta   90.00
_cell.angle_gamma   90.00
#
_symmetry.space_group_name_H-M   'P 1'
#
loop_
_entity.id
_entity.type
_entity.pdbx_description
1 polymer ?
#
loop_
_entity_poly.entity_id
_entity_poly.type
_entity_poly.pdbx_seq_one_letter_code
_entity_poly.pdbx_strand_id
1 'polypeptide(L)'
;MSLVVMVTVTLMVSNTGTMAHIPLSQPTPNTTDLQNLMQDYWHWKTQNFPQFTSEVGINDDTAGHLDSYSLAHLEQSKVKCEQLLSRAEKIDTTSLSPDDLVNLKIFKYDMTTFLENS
;
A
#
# COMPACT_ATOMS: atom_id res chain seq x y z
N MET A 1 0.62 -46.50 -11.81
CA MET A 1 -0.46 -46.94 -10.89
C MET A 1 -0.03 -46.62 -9.47
N SER A 2 -0.90 -45.93 -8.74
CA SER A 2 -1.00 -45.74 -7.28
C SER A 2 0.12 -45.08 -6.46
N LEU A 3 -0.28 -43.93 -5.90
CA LEU A 3 0.13 -43.26 -4.66
C LEU A 3 0.39 -44.25 -3.49
N VAL A 4 1.43 -44.00 -2.68
CA VAL A 4 1.34 -44.14 -1.21
C VAL A 4 2.13 -43.00 -0.56
N VAL A 5 1.42 -42.25 0.27
CA VAL A 5 1.82 -41.11 1.08
C VAL A 5 2.60 -41.61 2.30
N MET A 6 3.75 -41.00 2.63
CA MET A 6 4.40 -41.19 3.93
C MET A 6 4.53 -39.85 4.63
N VAL A 7 3.59 -39.62 5.56
CA VAL A 7 3.50 -38.48 6.45
C VAL A 7 4.60 -38.57 7.50
N THR A 8 5.46 -37.56 7.60
CA THR A 8 6.27 -37.32 8.80
C THR A 8 5.70 -36.13 9.56
N VAL A 9 4.96 -36.45 10.62
CA VAL A 9 4.54 -35.51 11.67
C VAL A 9 5.77 -35.09 12.47
N THR A 10 6.11 -33.81 12.47
CA THR A 10 7.04 -33.25 13.46
C THR A 10 6.30 -32.22 14.31
N LEU A 11 6.06 -32.68 15.54
CA LEU A 11 5.81 -32.02 16.82
C LEU A 11 5.43 -30.53 16.83
N MET A 12 4.24 -30.29 17.37
CA MET A 12 3.72 -28.99 17.79
C MET A 12 4.51 -28.41 18.97
N VAL A 13 4.84 -27.12 18.88
CA VAL A 13 4.94 -26.25 20.06
C VAL A 13 3.68 -25.39 20.06
N SER A 14 2.73 -25.78 20.89
CA SER A 14 1.49 -25.06 21.13
C SER A 14 1.80 -23.80 21.93
N ASN A 15 1.85 -22.64 21.26
CA ASN A 15 1.67 -21.37 21.95
C ASN A 15 0.20 -20.97 21.78
N THR A 16 -0.60 -21.14 22.83
CA THR A 16 -1.98 -20.68 22.90
C THR A 16 -2.01 -19.16 22.97
N GLY A 17 -1.93 -18.52 21.81
CA GLY A 17 -2.40 -17.17 21.58
C GLY A 17 -3.39 -17.26 20.42
N THR A 18 -4.69 -17.24 20.70
CA THR A 18 -5.71 -17.08 19.68
C THR A 18 -5.65 -15.67 19.12
N MET A 19 -4.64 -15.39 18.30
CA MET A 19 -4.78 -14.39 17.25
C MET A 19 -5.66 -15.08 16.21
N ALA A 20 -6.91 -14.63 16.09
CA ALA A 20 -7.75 -15.04 14.99
C ALA A 20 -6.94 -14.81 13.70
N HIS A 21 -6.52 -15.90 13.06
CA HIS A 21 -5.88 -15.82 11.75
C HIS A 21 -6.99 -15.36 10.82
N ILE A 22 -7.04 -14.06 10.54
CA ILE A 22 -7.85 -13.54 9.43
C ILE A 22 -7.31 -14.31 8.21
N PRO A 23 -8.12 -15.13 7.53
CA PRO A 23 -7.67 -15.69 6.28
C PRO A 23 -7.43 -14.50 5.35
N LEU A 24 -6.16 -14.27 5.00
CA LEU A 24 -5.81 -13.34 3.94
C LEU A 24 -6.49 -13.88 2.68
N SER A 25 -7.60 -13.25 2.28
CA SER A 25 -8.31 -13.54 1.04
C SER A 25 -7.28 -13.58 -0.09
N GLN A 26 -7.27 -14.66 -0.88
CA GLN A 26 -6.35 -14.78 -2.00
C GLN A 26 -6.54 -13.57 -2.94
N PRO A 27 -5.46 -12.91 -3.40
CA PRO A 27 -5.59 -11.70 -4.20
C PRO A 27 -6.35 -12.00 -5.49
N THR A 28 -7.41 -11.24 -5.79
CA THR A 28 -7.99 -11.27 -7.14
C THR A 28 -7.11 -10.40 -8.06
N PRO A 29 -7.17 -10.59 -9.39
CA PRO A 29 -6.33 -9.83 -10.33
C PRO A 29 -6.42 -8.31 -10.14
N ASN A 30 -7.60 -7.78 -9.81
CA ASN A 30 -7.80 -6.34 -9.58
C ASN A 30 -7.37 -5.88 -8.17
N THR A 31 -7.32 -6.79 -7.19
CA THR A 31 -6.60 -6.53 -5.93
C THR A 31 -5.11 -6.25 -6.21
N THR A 32 -4.54 -6.86 -7.24
CA THR A 32 -3.13 -6.64 -7.62
C THR A 32 -2.89 -5.21 -8.10
N ASP A 33 -3.80 -4.63 -8.90
CA ASP A 33 -3.66 -3.25 -9.38
C ASP A 33 -3.74 -2.23 -8.24
N LEU A 34 -4.70 -2.40 -7.33
CA LEU A 34 -4.82 -1.53 -6.16
C LEU A 34 -3.61 -1.68 -5.24
N GLN A 35 -3.17 -2.92 -4.96
CA GLN A 35 -1.98 -3.16 -4.14
C GLN A 35 -0.73 -2.53 -4.75
N ASN A 36 -0.52 -2.69 -6.06
CA ASN A 36 0.60 -2.08 -6.77
C ASN A 36 0.55 -0.56 -6.72
N LEU A 37 -0.63 0.04 -6.89
CA LEU A 37 -0.82 1.49 -6.74
C LEU A 37 -0.42 1.96 -5.34
N MET A 38 -0.89 1.26 -4.30
CA MET A 38 -0.61 1.63 -2.91
C MET A 38 0.87 1.45 -2.57
N GLN A 39 1.51 0.39 -3.06
CA GLN A 39 2.95 0.17 -2.89
C GLN A 39 3.78 1.26 -3.57
N ASP A 40 3.44 1.61 -4.82
CA ASP A 40 4.12 2.66 -5.56
C ASP A 40 3.97 4.03 -4.89
N TYR A 41 2.76 4.33 -4.39
CA TYR A 41 2.51 5.54 -3.62
C TYR A 41 3.34 5.55 -2.34
N TRP A 42 3.31 4.47 -1.57
CA TRP A 42 4.00 4.38 -0.29
C TRP A 42 5.51 4.52 -0.46
N HIS A 43 6.08 3.83 -1.44
CA HIS A 43 7.49 3.92 -1.78
C HIS A 43 7.86 5.35 -2.18
N TRP A 44 7.09 5.99 -3.07
CA TRP A 44 7.35 7.37 -3.45
C TRP A 44 7.24 8.32 -2.26
N LYS A 45 6.17 8.23 -1.47
CA LYS A 45 5.89 9.13 -0.34
C LYS A 45 7.00 9.05 0.70
N THR A 46 7.42 7.84 1.06
CA THR A 46 8.45 7.63 2.08
C THR A 46 9.86 8.05 1.62
N GLN A 47 10.13 8.02 0.33
CA GLN A 47 11.42 8.47 -0.20
C GLN A 47 11.49 9.99 -0.42
N ASN A 48 10.34 10.65 -0.62
CA ASN A 48 10.29 12.08 -0.98
C ASN A 48 9.90 12.99 0.19
N PHE A 49 9.37 12.43 1.28
CA PHE A 49 8.95 13.16 2.48
C PHE A 49 9.55 12.53 3.74
N PRO A 50 10.86 12.73 4.00
CA PRO A 50 11.57 12.14 5.15
C PRO A 50 10.91 12.38 6.52
N GLN A 51 10.26 13.54 6.69
CA GLN A 51 9.58 13.84 7.96
C GLN A 51 8.37 12.93 8.15
N PHE A 52 7.56 12.76 7.09
CA PHE A 52 6.46 11.80 7.09
C PHE A 52 6.95 10.37 7.35
N THR A 53 8.05 9.97 6.72
CA THR A 53 8.67 8.64 6.90
C THR A 53 9.02 8.38 8.37
N SER A 54 9.60 9.37 9.02
CA SER A 54 9.91 9.32 10.46
C SER A 54 8.64 9.26 11.33
N GLU A 55 7.61 10.04 10.99
CA GLU A 55 6.33 10.06 11.72
C GLU A 55 5.62 8.70 11.70
N VAL A 56 5.72 7.96 10.59
CA VAL A 56 5.13 6.61 10.47
C VAL A 56 6.06 5.50 10.97
N GLY A 57 7.17 5.87 11.61
CA GLY A 57 8.09 4.94 12.28
C GLY A 57 9.06 4.20 11.37
N ILE A 58 9.24 4.65 10.12
CA ILE A 58 10.24 4.10 9.21
C ILE A 58 11.56 4.83 9.47
N ASN A 59 12.56 4.07 9.93
CA ASN A 59 13.92 4.55 10.15
C ASN A 59 14.84 3.94 9.08
N ASP A 60 14.84 4.55 7.89
CA ASP A 60 15.71 4.19 6.76
C ASP A 60 16.80 5.26 6.54
N ASP A 61 17.31 5.36 5.32
CA ASP A 61 18.30 6.35 4.91
C ASP A 61 17.77 7.80 4.86
N THR A 62 16.46 8.00 5.06
CA THR A 62 15.84 9.33 5.14
C THR A 62 15.81 9.89 6.57
N ALA A 63 16.22 9.11 7.58
CA ALA A 63 16.22 9.55 8.97
C ALA A 63 17.11 10.80 9.19
N GLY A 64 16.52 11.85 9.78
CA GLY A 64 17.22 13.11 10.05
C GLY A 64 17.25 14.11 8.88
N HIS A 65 16.61 13.78 7.76
CA HIS A 65 16.40 14.70 6.65
C HIS A 65 15.10 15.52 6.83
N LEU A 66 15.05 16.71 6.24
CA LEU A 66 13.85 17.56 6.19
C LEU A 66 13.20 17.45 4.81
N ASP A 67 11.89 17.69 4.75
CA ASP A 67 11.15 17.75 3.49
C ASP A 67 11.63 18.95 2.66
N SER A 68 11.63 18.78 1.33
CA SER A 68 11.95 19.87 0.40
C SER A 68 10.68 20.65 0.05
N TYR A 69 10.67 21.95 0.35
CA TYR A 69 9.60 22.87 -0.07
C TYR A 69 10.01 23.77 -1.23
N SER A 70 11.01 23.35 -2.00
CA SER A 70 11.38 24.07 -3.22
C SER A 70 10.27 24.00 -4.26
N LEU A 71 10.12 25.03 -5.10
CA LEU A 71 9.11 25.06 -6.16
C LEU A 71 9.21 23.83 -7.08
N ALA A 72 10.43 23.46 -7.48
CA ALA A 72 10.65 22.29 -8.34
C ALA A 72 10.18 20.98 -7.69
N HIS A 73 10.38 20.80 -6.39
CA HIS A 73 9.91 19.60 -5.68
C HIS A 73 8.38 19.57 -5.57
N LEU A 74 7.75 20.73 -5.33
CA LEU A 74 6.29 20.84 -5.29
C LEU A 74 5.66 20.55 -6.66
N GLU A 75 6.23 21.09 -7.75
CA GLU A 75 5.80 20.79 -9.12
C GLU A 75 5.93 19.29 -9.45
N GLN A 76 7.05 18.66 -9.08
CA GLN A 76 7.23 17.21 -9.24
C GLN A 76 6.21 16.41 -8.44
N SER A 77 5.92 16.83 -7.21
CA SER A 77 4.92 16.20 -6.35
C SER A 77 3.52 16.30 -6.95
N LYS A 78 3.16 17.45 -7.50
CA LYS A 78 1.90 17.65 -8.24
C LYS A 78 1.77 16.69 -9.40
N VAL A 79 2.77 16.64 -10.29
CA VAL A 79 2.79 15.72 -11.43
C VAL A 79 2.66 14.26 -10.98
N LYS A 80 3.33 13.87 -9.89
CA LYS A 80 3.23 12.51 -9.36
C LYS A 80 1.83 12.19 -8.83
N CYS A 81 1.21 13.11 -8.10
CA CYS A 81 -0.16 12.96 -7.62
C CYS A 81 -1.17 12.85 -8.77
N GLU A 82 -1.02 13.63 -9.86
CA GLU A 82 -1.85 13.51 -11.07
C GLU A 82 -1.74 12.11 -11.70
N GLN A 83 -0.52 11.58 -11.81
CA GLN A 83 -0.28 10.24 -12.36
C GLN A 83 -0.93 9.14 -11.50
N LEU A 84 -0.80 9.25 -10.18
CA LEU A 84 -1.36 8.29 -9.23
C LEU A 84 -2.89 8.35 -9.22
N LEU A 85 -3.48 9.55 -9.24
CA LEU A 85 -4.93 9.72 -9.33
C LEU A 85 -5.48 9.12 -10.64
N SER A 86 -4.83 9.41 -11.77
CA SER A 86 -5.23 8.84 -13.06
C SER A 86 -5.18 7.30 -13.09
N ARG A 87 -4.22 6.69 -12.38
CA ARG A 87 -4.18 5.23 -12.20
C ARG A 87 -5.34 4.75 -11.33
N ALA A 88 -5.60 5.41 -10.21
CA ALA A 88 -6.69 5.07 -9.31
C ALA A 88 -8.06 5.13 -9.99
N GLU A 89 -8.28 6.12 -10.85
CA GLU A 89 -9.53 6.28 -11.62
C GLU A 89 -9.83 5.12 -12.57
N LYS A 90 -8.79 4.41 -13.02
CA LYS A 90 -8.91 3.29 -13.97
C LYS A 90 -9.13 1.93 -13.30
N ILE A 91 -9.00 1.85 -11.97
CA ILE A 91 -9.19 0.59 -11.24
C ILE A 91 -10.67 0.18 -11.30
N ASP A 92 -10.92 -1.05 -11.75
CA ASP A 92 -12.26 -1.64 -11.80
C ASP A 92 -12.78 -1.94 -10.38
N THR A 93 -13.79 -1.18 -9.97
CA THR A 93 -14.38 -1.26 -8.64
C THR A 93 -15.35 -2.44 -8.46
N THR A 94 -15.82 -3.07 -9.53
CA THR A 94 -16.85 -4.13 -9.45
C THR A 94 -16.34 -5.42 -8.81
N SER A 95 -15.03 -5.60 -8.83
CA SER A 95 -14.30 -6.77 -8.34
C SER A 95 -13.62 -6.59 -6.98
N LEU A 96 -13.65 -5.37 -6.44
CA LEU A 96 -12.97 -5.03 -5.20
C LEU A 96 -13.77 -5.48 -3.98
N SER A 97 -13.05 -5.83 -2.91
CA SER A 97 -13.67 -6.03 -1.61
C SER A 97 -14.22 -4.71 -1.05
N PRO A 98 -15.16 -4.74 -0.08
CA PRO A 98 -15.62 -3.53 0.58
C PRO A 98 -14.49 -2.69 1.19
N ASP A 99 -13.48 -3.34 1.77
CA ASP A 99 -12.33 -2.66 2.38
C ASP A 99 -11.44 -1.99 1.31
N ASP A 100 -11.19 -2.69 0.20
CA ASP A 100 -10.45 -2.14 -0.94
C ASP A 100 -11.18 -0.96 -1.58
N LEU A 101 -12.51 -0.99 -1.63
CA LEU A 101 -13.33 0.13 -2.09
C LEU A 101 -13.18 1.35 -1.19
N VAL A 102 -13.13 1.16 0.14
CA VAL A 102 -12.89 2.25 1.08
C VAL A 102 -11.49 2.82 0.91
N ASN A 103 -10.47 1.95 0.82
CA ASN A 103 -9.08 2.37 0.61
C ASN A 103 -8.92 3.17 -0.68
N LEU A 104 -9.51 2.70 -1.78
CA LEU A 104 -9.49 3.41 -3.06
C LEU A 104 -10.20 4.77 -2.99
N LYS A 105 -11.31 4.87 -2.25
CA LYS A 105 -12.04 6.14 -2.06
C LYS A 105 -11.22 7.16 -1.27
N ILE A 106 -10.63 6.73 -0.16
CA ILE A 106 -9.76 7.60 0.67
C ILE A 106 -8.59 8.08 -0.15
N PHE A 107 -7.92 7.17 -0.87
CA PHE A 107 -6.79 7.53 -1.71
C PHE A 107 -7.15 8.56 -2.79
N LYS A 108 -8.26 8.36 -3.51
CA LYS A 108 -8.74 9.34 -4.51
C LYS A 108 -9.02 10.69 -3.86
N TYR A 109 -9.70 10.70 -2.71
CA TYR A 109 -10.01 11.92 -1.97
C TYR A 109 -8.73 12.69 -1.57
N ASP A 110 -7.73 12.00 -1.02
CA ASP A 110 -6.47 12.60 -0.60
C ASP A 110 -5.71 13.21 -1.78
N MET A 111 -5.62 12.47 -2.90
CA MET A 111 -4.96 12.96 -4.11
C MET A 111 -5.68 14.17 -4.72
N THR A 112 -7.01 14.11 -4.82
CA THR A 112 -7.81 15.25 -5.31
C THR A 112 -7.61 16.48 -4.43
N THR A 113 -7.70 16.31 -3.10
CA THR A 113 -7.53 17.40 -2.14
C THR A 113 -6.15 18.04 -2.28
N PHE A 114 -5.09 17.24 -2.42
CA PHE A 114 -3.76 17.75 -2.66
C PHE A 114 -3.70 18.58 -3.94
N LEU A 115 -4.19 18.05 -5.06
CA LEU A 115 -4.14 18.71 -6.37
C LEU A 115 -4.93 20.01 -6.45
N GLU A 116 -6.08 20.08 -5.77
CA GLU A 116 -6.90 21.28 -5.70
C GLU A 116 -6.26 22.42 -4.88
N ASN A 117 -5.34 22.08 -3.97
CA ASN A 117 -4.67 23.02 -3.06
C ASN A 117 -3.17 23.19 -3.36
N SER A 118 -2.67 22.62 -4.46
CA SER A 118 -1.26 22.66 -4.91
C SER A 118 -1.00 23.59 -6.08
#